data_AF-A0A3C0A5Z4-F1
#
_entry.id   AF-A0A3C0A5Z4-F1
#
_cell.length_a   1.000
_cell.length_b   1.000
_cell.length_c   1.000
_cell.angle_alpha   90.00
_cell.angle_beta   90.00
_cell.angle_gamma   90.00
#
_symmetry.space_group_name_H-M   'P 1'
#
loop_
_entity.id
_entity.type
_entity.pdbx_description
1 polymer ?
#
loop_
_entity_poly.entity_id
_entity_poly.type
_entity_poly.pdbx_seq_one_letter_code
_entity_poly.pdbx_strand_id
1 'polypeptide(L)' 'AKLAIVIREWYIASWGNGIEPYNMYRRTGYPTLQTGVVPVGPFPRSYRYPSDEVNTNPNVDQTTADNQVFWDTNPAGFIN' A
#
# COMPACT_ATOMS: atom_id res chain seq x y z
N ALA A 1 -12.52 3.95 15.78
CA ALA A 1 -13.78 3.21 15.98
C ALA A 1 -14.75 3.36 14.80
N LYS A 2 -15.34 4.55 14.54
CA LYS A 2 -16.32 4.72 13.44
C LYS A 2 -15.72 4.54 12.04
N LEU A 3 -14.54 5.11 11.79
CA LEU A 3 -13.85 4.96 10.49
C LEU A 3 -13.53 3.50 10.16
N ALA A 4 -13.06 2.72 11.13
CA ALA A 4 -12.74 1.30 10.94
C ALA A 4 -13.96 0.48 10.46
N ILE A 5 -15.15 0.75 11.00
CA ILE A 5 -16.39 0.11 10.58
C ILE A 5 -16.71 0.49 9.13
N VAL A 6 -16.69 1.79 8.82
CA VAL A 6 -16.99 2.29 7.47
C VAL A 6 -16.04 1.68 6.43
N ILE A 7 -14.73 1.69 6.71
CA ILE A 7 -13.73 1.16 5.78
C ILE A 7 -13.85 -0.36 5.64
N ARG A 8 -14.20 -1.08 6.71
CA ARG A 8 -14.44 -2.53 6.62
C ARG A 8 -15.62 -2.87 5.70
N GLU A 9 -16.77 -2.22 5.90
CA GLU A 9 -17.94 -2.49 5.06
C GLU A 9 -17.68 -2.07 3.60
N TRP A 10 -16.99 -0.95 3.41
CA TRP A 10 -16.58 -0.50 2.08
C TRP A 10 -15.59 -1.44 1.40
N TYR A 11 -14.63 -2.01 2.14
CA TYR A 11 -13.69 -3.02 1.64
C TYR A 11 -14.43 -4.25 1.11
N ILE A 12 -15.43 -4.73 1.86
CA ILE A 12 -16.26 -5.89 1.46
C ILE A 12 -17.10 -5.54 0.22
N ALA A 13 -17.71 -4.35 0.19
CA ALA A 13 -18.52 -3.89 -0.94
C ALA A 13 -17.69 -3.66 -2.21
N SER A 14 -16.38 -3.41 -2.09
CA SER A 14 -15.45 -3.19 -3.21
C SER A 14 -14.97 -4.50 -3.85
N TRP A 15 -15.64 -5.62 -3.61
CA TRP A 15 -15.28 -6.92 -4.17
C TRP A 15 -15.14 -6.85 -5.70
N GLY A 16 -14.01 -7.37 -6.21
CA GLY A 16 -13.63 -7.28 -7.63
C GLY A 16 -12.76 -6.07 -7.97
N ASN A 17 -12.56 -5.10 -7.07
CA ASN A 17 -11.61 -4.02 -7.23
C ASN A 17 -10.43 -4.19 -6.24
N GLY A 18 -9.21 -4.38 -6.74
CA GLY A 18 -8.02 -4.51 -5.90
C GLY A 18 -7.29 -3.20 -5.60
N ILE A 19 -7.45 -2.18 -6.44
CA ILE A 19 -6.69 -0.93 -6.36
C ILE A 19 -7.26 -0.02 -5.27
N GLU A 20 -8.58 0.13 -5.24
CA GLU A 20 -9.26 1.00 -4.28
C GLU A 20 -9.03 0.51 -2.83
N PRO A 21 -9.28 -0.77 -2.48
CA PRO A 21 -8.89 -1.33 -1.19
C PRO A 21 -7.44 -1.14 -0.80
N TYR A 22 -6.51 -1.34 -1.73
CA TYR A 22 -5.08 -1.16 -1.48
C TYR A 22 -4.73 0.29 -1.15
N ASN A 23 -5.25 1.25 -1.92
CA ASN A 23 -5.06 2.68 -1.65
C ASN A 23 -5.69 3.08 -0.32
N MET A 24 -6.87 2.53 0.00
CA MET A 24 -7.60 2.88 1.20
C MET A 24 -6.96 2.33 2.46
N TYR A 25 -6.36 1.14 2.39
CA TYR A 25 -5.53 0.59 3.45
C TYR A 25 -4.30 1.47 3.69
N ARG A 26 -3.59 1.90 2.64
CA ARG A 26 -2.45 2.82 2.78
C ARG A 26 -2.83 4.16 3.42
N ARG A 27 -4.01 4.69 3.06
CA ARG A 27 -4.52 5.95 3.58
C ARG A 27 -5.00 5.87 5.03
N THR A 28 -5.59 4.76 5.44
CA THR A 28 -6.37 4.68 6.71
C THR A 28 -5.90 3.63 7.71
N GLY A 29 -5.07 2.66 7.30
CA GLY A 29 -4.68 1.52 8.12
C GLY A 29 -5.81 0.52 8.38
N TYR A 30 -6.94 0.67 7.69
CA TYR A 30 -8.12 -0.18 7.82
C TYR A 30 -8.49 -0.82 6.46
N PRO A 31 -9.15 -1.99 6.46
CA PRO A 31 -9.46 -2.83 7.62
C PRO A 31 -8.20 -3.45 8.22
N THR A 32 -8.30 -4.02 9.43
CA THR A 32 -7.19 -4.82 9.97
C THR A 32 -7.02 -6.07 9.10
N LEU A 33 -5.92 -6.13 8.36
CA LEU A 33 -5.58 -7.26 7.50
C LEU A 33 -4.86 -8.35 8.30
N GLN A 34 -4.94 -9.59 7.80
CA GLN A 34 -4.17 -10.69 8.36
C GLN A 34 -2.69 -10.51 8.00
N THR A 35 -1.80 -10.69 8.98
CA THR A 35 -0.35 -10.70 8.72
C THR A 35 0.09 -12.00 8.07
N GLY A 36 1.21 -11.97 7.36
CA GLY A 36 1.78 -13.15 6.72
C GLY A 36 2.08 -14.28 7.74
N VAL A 37 1.89 -15.53 7.33
CA VAL A 37 2.18 -16.71 8.18
C VAL A 37 3.69 -16.85 8.45
N VAL A 38 4.51 -16.34 7.53
CA VAL A 38 5.98 -16.25 7.65
C VAL A 38 6.38 -14.78 7.84
N PRO A 39 7.58 -14.50 8.36
CA PRO A 39 8.08 -13.13 8.44
C PRO A 39 8.00 -12.44 7.07
N VAL A 40 7.15 -11.43 6.99
CA VAL A 40 6.98 -10.59 5.80
C VAL A 40 7.76 -9.29 5.98
N GLY A 41 8.28 -8.78 4.87
CA GLY A 41 8.89 -7.45 4.84
C GLY A 41 7.85 -6.35 5.07
N PRO A 42 8.26 -5.07 5.01
CA PRO A 42 7.33 -3.94 5.15
C PRO A 42 6.22 -4.02 4.10
N PHE A 43 5.01 -3.59 4.49
CA PHE A 43 3.89 -3.50 3.57
C PHE A 43 4.24 -2.57 2.39
N PRO A 44 4.00 -2.98 1.13
CA PRO A 44 4.35 -2.16 -0.03
C PRO A 44 3.48 -0.91 -0.09
N ARG A 45 4.09 0.26 0.10
CA ARG A 45 3.50 1.60 -0.01
C ARG A 45 3.67 2.21 -1.40
N SER A 46 4.52 1.63 -2.25
CA SER A 46 4.59 1.90 -3.68
C SER A 46 5.08 0.66 -4.44
N TYR A 47 4.89 0.67 -5.76
CA TYR A 47 5.42 -0.37 -6.63
C TYR A 47 6.75 0.07 -7.24
N ARG A 48 7.62 -0.91 -7.49
CA ARG A 48 8.87 -0.69 -8.21
C ARG A 48 8.61 -0.15 -9.61
N TYR A 49 9.49 0.71 -10.08
CA TYR A 49 9.47 1.13 -11.47
C TYR A 49 9.77 -0.07 -12.38
N PRO A 50 9.18 -0.13 -13.59
CA PRO A 50 9.48 -1.17 -14.56
C PRO A 50 10.98 -1.30 -14.80
N SER A 51 11.48 -2.54 -14.88
CA SER A 51 12.91 -2.80 -15.08
C SER A 51 13.45 -2.15 -16.36
N ASP A 52 12.65 -2.12 -17.43
CA ASP A 52 13.05 -1.50 -18.69
C ASP A 52 13.31 0.00 -18.53
N GLU A 53 12.51 0.71 -17.73
CA GLU A 53 12.72 2.14 -17.46
C GLU A 53 14.04 2.36 -16.73
N VAL A 54 14.27 1.62 -15.64
CA VAL A 54 15.48 1.78 -14.81
C VAL A 54 16.75 1.34 -15.57
N ASN A 55 16.66 0.33 -16.45
CA ASN A 55 17.80 -0.17 -17.20
C ASN A 55 18.16 0.70 -18.41
N THR A 56 17.17 1.36 -19.03
CA THR A 56 17.39 2.12 -20.27
C THR A 56 17.50 3.63 -20.06
N ASN A 57 17.00 4.15 -18.94
CA ASN A 57 17.06 5.57 -18.61
C ASN A 57 17.99 5.83 -17.41
N PRO A 58 19.20 6.36 -17.62
CA PRO A 58 20.16 6.59 -16.54
C PRO A 58 19.75 7.73 -15.58
N ASN A 59 18.66 8.44 -15.86
CA ASN A 59 18.14 9.50 -14.99
C ASN A 59 17.11 8.99 -13.98
N VAL A 60 16.78 7.69 -13.99
CA VAL A 60 15.76 7.11 -13.12
C VAL A 60 16.39 6.10 -12.19
N ASP A 61 16.40 6.44 -10.90
CA ASP A 61 16.76 5.50 -9.84
C ASP A 61 15.55 4.64 -9.45
N GLN A 62 15.82 3.40 -9.00
CA GLN A 62 14.77 2.50 -8.53
C GLN A 62 14.18 2.95 -7.18
N THR A 63 12.87 2.75 -7.00
CA THR A 63 12.18 2.97 -5.72
C THR A 63 12.20 1.74 -4.82
N THR A 64 12.07 1.97 -3.51
CA THR A 64 11.82 0.91 -2.53
C THR A 64 10.32 0.64 -2.39
N ALA A 65 9.97 -0.53 -1.86
CA ALA A 65 8.57 -0.92 -1.69
C ALA A 65 7.85 -0.10 -0.61
N ASP A 66 8.57 0.42 0.38
CA ASP A 66 8.05 1.19 1.51
C ASP A 66 8.03 2.72 1.26
N ASN A 67 8.50 3.16 0.09
CA ASN A 67 8.47 4.57 -0.29
C ASN A 67 7.02 5.08 -0.38
N GLN A 68 6.80 6.26 0.21
CA GLN A 68 5.47 6.88 0.31
C GLN A 68 5.20 7.78 -0.89
N VAL A 69 4.02 7.60 -1.48
CA VAL A 69 3.55 8.48 -2.56
C VAL A 69 3.00 9.79 -1.99
N PHE A 70 2.84 10.82 -2.83
CA PHE A 70 2.53 12.18 -2.39
C PHE A 70 1.31 12.34 -1.46
N TRP A 71 0.30 11.48 -1.60
CA TRP A 71 -0.92 11.51 -0.77
C TRP A 71 -0.83 10.61 0.47
N ASP A 72 0.17 9.73 0.53
CA ASP A 72 0.36 8.81 1.65
C ASP A 72 1.19 9.51 2.73
N THR A 73 0.55 10.36 3.54
CA THR A 73 1.19 11.21 4.54
C THR A 73 1.38 10.52 5.90
N ASN A 74 1.09 9.22 6.00
CA ASN A 74 1.16 8.50 7.28
C ASN A 74 2.61 8.18 7.67
N PRO A 75 2.97 8.18 8.96
CA PRO A 75 4.35 7.92 9.39
C PRO A 75 4.84 6.50 9.00
N ALA A 76 6.15 6.29 9.01
CA ALA A 76 6.73 4.95 8.88
C ALA A 76 6.18 4.01 9.97
N GLY A 77 5.91 2.75 9.62
CA GLY A 77 5.33 1.75 10.54
C GLY A 77 3.85 1.97 10.88
N PHE A 78 3.16 2.90 10.22
CA PHE A 78 1.71 3.09 10.38
C PHE A 78 0.89 1.86 10.00
N ILE A 79 1.35 1.14 8.97
CA ILE A 79 0.75 -0.07 8.41
C ILE A 79 1.78 -1.19 8.46
N ASN A 80 1.34 -2.34 8.97
CA ASN A 80 2.12 -3.56 9.11
C ASN A 80 1.75 -4.56 8.01
#